data_AF-F9Q851-F1
#
_entry.id   AF-F9Q851-F1
#
_cell.length_a   1.000
_cell.length_b   1.000
_cell.length_c   1.000
_cell.angle_alpha   90.00
_cell.angle_beta   90.00
_cell.angle_gamma   90.00
#
_symmetry.space_group_name_H-M   'P 1'
#
loop_
_entity.id
_entity.type
_entity.pdbx_description
1 polymer ?
#
loop_
_entity_poly.entity_id
_entity_poly.type
_entity_poly.pdbx_seq_one_letter_code
_entity_poly.pdbx_strand_id
1 'polypeptide(L)'
;MKILVIRNDKLGDFVQAFPAFAQLKAANPAIQLTALVPAYTAPLAQICPFLDDIIIDSKKDDKNDFKRLLKEIKQQKFDAMISFVSDVHNAKIALFAGIPYRLAPATKLIQFVYNQRLTQRRSRSEKAEFEYNQDLVSRFLKDHKIIPESNPQAPYLTFDNALLVEQKRNWYNN
;
A
#
# COMPACT_ATOMS: atom_id res chain seq x y z
N MET A 1 -10.40 -12.42 0.87
CA MET A 1 -10.05 -11.43 1.89
C MET A 1 -9.73 -10.11 1.19
N LYS A 2 -10.35 -9.01 1.61
CA LYS A 2 -10.14 -7.66 1.07
C LYS A 2 -9.22 -6.86 1.99
N ILE A 3 -8.12 -6.35 1.44
CA ILE A 3 -7.14 -5.55 2.18
C ILE A 3 -7.02 -4.16 1.56
N LEU A 4 -7.13 -3.14 2.40
CA LEU A 4 -6.76 -1.78 2.07
C LEU A 4 -5.26 -1.58 2.36
N VAL A 5 -4.46 -1.31 1.33
CA VAL A 5 -3.05 -0.95 1.49
C VAL A 5 -2.88 0.56 1.37
N ILE A 6 -2.32 1.20 2.40
CA ILE A 6 -2.14 2.66 2.42
C ILE A 6 -0.70 3.03 2.14
N ARG A 7 -0.49 3.68 1.00
CA ARG A 7 0.78 4.27 0.58
C ARG A 7 0.51 5.55 -0.21
N ASN A 8 -0.04 6.52 0.52
CA ASN A 8 -0.57 7.78 0.00
C ASN A 8 0.39 8.97 0.11
N ASP A 9 1.70 8.69 0.16
CA ASP A 9 2.77 9.67 0.36
C ASP A 9 3.44 10.08 -0.97
N LYS A 10 4.62 9.53 -1.28
CA LYS A 10 5.45 9.92 -2.43
C LYS A 10 5.48 8.82 -3.48
N LEU A 11 5.67 9.19 -4.75
CA LEU A 11 5.82 8.22 -5.85
C LEU A 11 6.91 7.17 -5.57
N GLY A 12 8.09 7.59 -5.09
CA GLY A 12 9.19 6.68 -4.77
C GLY A 12 8.84 5.72 -3.63
N ASP A 13 8.18 6.23 -2.60
CA ASP A 13 7.68 5.43 -1.48
C ASP A 13 6.62 4.42 -1.92
N PHE A 14 5.78 4.78 -2.90
CA PHE A 14 4.81 3.90 -3.52
C PHE A 14 5.47 2.73 -4.27
N VAL A 15 6.48 3.00 -5.10
CA VAL A 15 7.25 1.96 -5.80
C VAL A 15 7.92 1.01 -4.81
N GLN A 16 8.47 1.53 -3.70
CA GLN A 16 9.09 0.70 -2.66
C GLN A 16 8.09 -0.22 -1.93
N ALA A 17 6.78 -0.02 -2.09
CA ALA A 17 5.77 -0.92 -1.54
C ALA A 17 5.43 -2.09 -2.49
N PHE A 18 5.86 -2.07 -3.76
CA PHE A 18 5.57 -3.13 -4.74
C PHE A 18 6.01 -4.52 -4.27
N PRO A 19 7.22 -4.71 -3.69
CA PRO A 19 7.64 -6.02 -3.18
C PRO A 19 6.69 -6.55 -2.09
N ALA A 20 6.10 -5.66 -1.30
CA ALA A 20 5.15 -6.02 -0.25
C ALA A 20 3.78 -6.42 -0.84
N PHE A 21 3.31 -5.72 -1.89
CA PHE A 21 2.08 -6.11 -2.61
C PHE A 21 2.26 -7.46 -3.32
N ALA A 22 3.41 -7.64 -3.98
CA ALA A 22 3.77 -8.90 -4.60
C ALA A 22 3.78 -10.04 -3.57
N GLN A 23 4.33 -9.81 -2.38
CA GLN A 23 4.39 -10.81 -1.32
C GLN A 23 2.99 -11.23 -0.83
N LEU A 24 2.04 -10.29 -0.73
CA LEU A 24 0.64 -10.61 -0.40
C LEU A 24 0.01 -11.50 -1.48
N LYS A 25 0.16 -11.14 -2.76
CA LYS A 25 -0.38 -11.92 -3.89
C LYS A 25 0.27 -13.28 -4.04
N ALA A 26 1.58 -13.38 -3.84
CA ALA A 26 2.33 -14.63 -3.86
C ALA A 26 1.96 -15.55 -2.69
N ALA A 27 1.53 -14.99 -1.55
CA ALA A 27 1.07 -15.78 -0.42
C ALA A 27 -0.37 -16.29 -0.58
N ASN A 28 -1.22 -15.52 -1.26
CA ASN A 28 -2.55 -15.96 -1.64
C ASN A 28 -3.10 -15.09 -2.79
N PRO A 29 -3.16 -15.62 -4.02
CA PRO A 29 -3.65 -14.88 -5.19
C PRO A 29 -5.10 -14.39 -5.07
N ALA A 30 -5.92 -15.03 -4.23
CA ALA A 30 -7.31 -14.64 -3.98
C ALA A 30 -7.47 -13.45 -3.01
N ILE A 31 -6.37 -12.94 -2.42
CA ILE A 31 -6.41 -11.68 -1.68
C ILE A 31 -6.70 -10.55 -2.66
N GLN A 32 -7.70 -9.74 -2.34
CA GLN A 32 -8.02 -8.52 -3.08
C GLN A 32 -7.32 -7.34 -2.42
N LEU A 33 -6.44 -6.67 -3.16
CA LEU A 33 -5.67 -5.50 -2.73
C LEU A 33 -6.22 -4.24 -3.38
N THR A 34 -6.69 -3.32 -2.54
CA THR A 34 -7.06 -1.97 -2.96
C THR A 34 -6.06 -0.99 -2.38
N ALA A 35 -5.43 -0.17 -3.22
CA ALA A 35 -4.49 0.84 -2.74
C ALA A 35 -5.16 2.20 -2.51
N LEU A 36 -4.92 2.80 -1.34
CA LEU A 36 -5.22 4.21 -1.11
C LEU A 36 -4.04 5.06 -1.56
N VAL A 37 -4.25 5.90 -2.57
CA VAL A 37 -3.21 6.68 -3.23
C VAL A 37 -3.67 8.11 -3.55
N PRO A 38 -2.78 9.11 -3.55
CA PRO A 38 -3.13 10.44 -4.05
C PRO A 38 -3.35 10.40 -5.57
N ALA A 39 -4.13 11.36 -6.08
CA ALA A 39 -4.49 11.43 -7.50
C ALA A 39 -3.27 11.38 -8.45
N TYR A 40 -2.13 11.95 -8.05
CA TYR A 40 -0.95 12.01 -8.91
C TYR A 40 -0.20 10.67 -9.04
N THR A 41 -0.30 9.75 -8.07
CA THR A 41 0.28 8.40 -8.18
C THR A 41 -0.71 7.36 -8.72
N ALA A 42 -1.98 7.74 -8.90
CA ALA A 42 -3.02 6.85 -9.42
C ALA A 42 -2.66 6.18 -10.76
N PRO A 43 -2.08 6.87 -11.77
CA PRO A 43 -1.68 6.20 -13.01
C PRO A 43 -0.66 5.08 -12.80
N LEU A 44 0.28 5.26 -11.87
CA LEU A 44 1.25 4.22 -11.52
C LEU A 44 0.59 3.07 -10.74
N ALA A 45 -0.37 3.37 -9.88
CA ALA A 45 -1.12 2.36 -9.14
C ALA A 45 -1.98 1.49 -10.07
N GLN A 46 -2.58 2.08 -11.11
CA GLN A 46 -3.38 1.38 -12.12
C GLN A 46 -2.58 0.36 -12.93
N ILE A 47 -1.29 0.61 -13.16
CA ILE A 47 -0.42 -0.33 -13.89
C ILE A 47 0.33 -1.29 -12.95
N CYS A 48 0.12 -1.21 -11.64
CA CYS A 48 0.74 -2.12 -10.69
C CYS A 48 0.07 -3.51 -10.80
N PRO A 49 0.80 -4.59 -11.16
CA PRO A 49 0.19 -5.89 -11.43
C PRO A 49 -0.36 -6.59 -10.18
N PHE A 50 -0.07 -6.07 -8.99
CA PHE A 50 -0.46 -6.67 -7.72
C PHE A 50 -1.71 -6.05 -7.10
N LEU A 51 -2.19 -4.92 -7.65
CA LEU A 51 -3.37 -4.22 -7.16
C LEU A 51 -4.60 -4.60 -7.99
N ASP A 52 -5.71 -4.86 -7.32
CA ASP A 52 -6.99 -5.15 -7.98
C ASP A 52 -7.84 -3.88 -8.16
N ASP A 53 -7.65 -2.89 -7.28
CA ASP A 53 -8.41 -1.65 -7.31
C ASP A 53 -7.60 -0.50 -6.66
N ILE A 54 -8.05 0.73 -6.87
CA ILE A 54 -7.48 1.93 -6.26
C ILE A 54 -8.58 2.82 -5.69
N ILE A 55 -8.28 3.48 -4.57
CA ILE A 55 -9.10 4.55 -4.02
C ILE A 55 -8.27 5.83 -4.02
N ILE A 56 -8.85 6.90 -4.54
CA ILE A 56 -8.21 8.22 -4.52
C ILE A 56 -8.39 8.86 -3.14
N ASP A 57 -7.25 9.14 -2.51
CA ASP A 57 -7.20 9.77 -1.21
C ASP A 57 -7.81 11.18 -1.23
N SER A 58 -8.33 11.59 -0.08
CA SER A 58 -8.92 12.90 0.08
C SER A 58 -7.86 13.99 0.12
N LYS A 59 -8.21 15.17 -0.36
CA LYS A 59 -7.40 16.37 -0.18
C LYS A 59 -7.20 16.67 1.30
N LYS A 60 -5.97 17.00 1.66
CA LYS A 60 -5.63 17.39 3.02
C LYS A 60 -6.49 18.58 3.45
N ASP A 61 -7.00 18.51 4.68
CA ASP A 61 -7.85 19.52 5.32
C ASP A 61 -9.22 19.78 4.65
N ASP A 62 -9.64 18.94 3.68
CA ASP A 62 -11.00 18.95 3.12
C ASP A 62 -11.90 17.95 3.86
N LYS A 63 -12.80 18.47 4.71
CA LYS A 63 -13.72 17.65 5.52
C LYS A 63 -14.77 16.92 4.68
N ASN A 64 -15.22 17.50 3.56
CA ASN A 64 -16.25 16.88 2.73
C ASN A 64 -15.64 15.75 1.91
N ASP A 65 -14.46 15.98 1.36
CA ASP A 65 -13.71 14.97 0.63
C ASP A 65 -13.26 13.82 1.55
N PHE A 66 -12.88 14.12 2.80
CA PHE A 66 -12.60 13.09 3.80
C PHE A 66 -13.84 12.24 4.13
N LYS A 67 -15.03 12.84 4.23
CA LYS A 67 -16.29 12.10 4.43
C LYS A 67 -16.63 11.21 3.24
N ARG A 68 -16.41 11.70 2.01
CA ARG A 68 -16.53 10.89 0.78
C ARG A 68 -15.62 9.67 0.86
N LEU A 69 -14.33 9.90 1.14
CA LEU A 69 -13.33 8.84 1.26
C LEU A 69 -13.75 7.79 2.30
N LEU A 70 -14.15 8.22 3.50
CA LEU A 70 -14.60 7.28 4.54
C LEU A 70 -15.83 6.48 4.12
N LYS A 71 -16.77 7.09 3.39
CA LYS A 71 -17.95 6.39 2.88
C LYS A 71 -17.54 5.32 1.88
N GLU A 72 -16.66 5.65 0.94
CA GLU A 72 -16.14 4.73 -0.07
C GLU A 72 -15.39 3.56 0.55
N ILE A 73 -14.47 3.81 1.48
CA ILE A 73 -13.73 2.76 2.21
C ILE A 73 -14.69 1.83 2.97
N LYS A 74 -15.72 2.39 3.65
CA LYS A 74 -16.71 1.59 4.39
C LYS A 74 -17.55 0.70 3.47
N GLN A 75 -17.92 1.20 2.30
CA GLN A 75 -18.72 0.46 1.32
C GLN A 75 -17.98 -0.77 0.78
N GLN A 76 -16.65 -0.69 0.70
CA GLN A 76 -15.80 -1.81 0.26
C GLN A 76 -15.71 -2.97 1.26
N LYS A 77 -16.02 -2.74 2.54
CA LYS A 77 -16.01 -3.74 3.62
C LYS A 77 -14.67 -4.48 3.73
N PHE A 78 -13.58 -3.74 3.88
CA PHE A 78 -12.25 -4.33 4.05
C PHE A 78 -12.14 -5.16 5.33
N ASP A 79 -11.52 -6.34 5.22
CA ASP A 79 -11.21 -7.22 6.34
C ASP A 79 -9.99 -6.70 7.12
N ALA A 80 -9.04 -6.10 6.40
CA ALA A 80 -7.80 -5.60 6.96
C ALA A 80 -7.33 -4.31 6.29
N MET A 81 -6.55 -3.52 7.03
CA MET A 81 -5.73 -2.46 6.47
C MET A 81 -4.28 -2.61 6.88
N ILE A 82 -3.38 -2.31 5.96
CA ILE A 82 -1.94 -2.23 6.20
C ILE A 82 -1.49 -0.82 5.80
N SER A 83 -1.11 -0.01 6.79
CA SER A 83 -0.58 1.33 6.57
C SER A 83 0.93 1.29 6.57
N PHE A 84 1.54 1.53 5.42
CA PHE A 84 3.00 1.56 5.27
C PHE A 84 3.61 2.90 5.72
N VAL A 85 2.77 3.94 5.84
CA VAL A 85 3.12 5.24 6.39
C VAL A 85 2.19 5.60 7.55
N SER A 86 2.76 6.05 8.66
CA SER A 86 2.03 6.43 9.87
C SER A 86 2.02 7.95 10.04
N ASP A 87 0.88 8.55 9.73
CA ASP A 87 0.59 9.96 9.98
C ASP A 87 -0.82 10.15 10.58
N VAL A 88 -1.15 11.40 10.93
CA VAL A 88 -2.43 11.75 11.55
C VAL A 88 -3.61 11.52 10.59
N HIS A 89 -3.40 11.65 9.29
CA HIS A 89 -4.45 11.47 8.28
C HIS A 89 -4.87 10.00 8.21
N ASN A 90 -3.89 9.10 8.04
CA ASN A 90 -4.10 7.65 7.99
C ASN A 90 -4.60 7.10 9.32
N ALA A 91 -4.17 7.68 10.44
CA ALA A 91 -4.69 7.36 11.76
C ALA A 91 -6.19 7.67 11.88
N LYS A 92 -6.66 8.79 11.32
CA LYS A 92 -8.10 9.12 11.27
C LYS A 92 -8.86 8.14 10.39
N ILE A 93 -8.32 7.77 9.22
CA ILE A 93 -8.92 6.74 8.36
C ILE A 93 -9.05 5.43 9.13
N ALA A 94 -7.97 4.96 9.74
CA ALA A 94 -7.94 3.75 10.55
C ALA A 94 -9.01 3.75 11.66
N LEU A 95 -9.15 4.86 12.37
CA LEU A 95 -10.10 5.01 13.46
C LEU A 95 -11.56 5.03 12.97
N PHE A 96 -11.84 5.75 11.88
CA PHE A 96 -13.22 6.00 11.43
C PHE A 96 -13.73 5.00 10.38
N ALA A 97 -12.86 4.27 9.69
CA ALA A 97 -13.24 3.33 8.63
C ALA A 97 -13.89 2.04 9.15
N GLY A 98 -13.71 1.71 10.43
CA GLY A 98 -14.32 0.50 11.03
C GLY A 98 -13.69 -0.81 10.56
N ILE A 99 -12.46 -0.78 10.03
CA ILE A 99 -11.74 -1.97 9.57
C ILE A 99 -11.24 -2.76 10.78
N PRO A 100 -11.54 -4.07 10.90
CA PRO A 100 -11.32 -4.81 12.14
C PRO A 100 -9.83 -5.11 12.40
N TYR A 101 -9.04 -5.40 11.37
CA TYR A 101 -7.58 -5.58 11.48
C TYR A 101 -6.86 -4.34 10.94
N ARG A 102 -6.04 -3.68 11.77
CA ARG A 102 -5.32 -2.45 11.37
C ARG A 102 -3.86 -2.53 11.79
N LEU A 103 -2.99 -2.75 10.82
CA LEU A 103 -1.54 -2.87 11.00
C LEU A 103 -0.80 -1.62 10.50
N ALA A 104 0.13 -1.12 11.29
CA ALA A 104 1.04 -0.05 10.89
C ALA A 104 2.38 -0.14 11.64
N PRO A 105 3.43 0.59 11.20
CA PRO A 105 4.63 0.80 11.99
C PRO A 105 4.30 1.41 13.36
N ALA A 106 4.95 0.90 14.41
CA ALA A 106 4.84 1.40 15.78
C ALA A 106 5.63 2.72 15.94
N THR A 107 5.21 3.75 15.22
CA THR A 107 5.86 5.07 15.22
C THR A 107 4.90 6.12 15.78
N LYS A 108 5.45 7.04 16.60
CA LYS A 108 4.73 8.19 17.19
C LYS A 108 3.60 7.77 18.14
N LEU A 109 2.89 8.76 18.71
CA LEU A 109 1.76 8.56 19.62
C LEU A 109 0.51 8.04 18.90
N ILE A 110 0.35 8.36 17.62
CA ILE A 110 -0.80 7.92 16.80
C ILE A 110 -0.89 6.40 16.62
N GLN A 111 0.14 5.66 17.01
CA GLN A 111 0.17 4.20 16.88
C GLN A 111 -1.00 3.49 17.58
N PHE A 112 -1.58 4.08 18.65
CA PHE A 112 -2.63 3.42 19.44
C PHE A 112 -3.97 3.24 18.70
N VAL A 113 -4.18 3.90 17.56
CA VAL A 113 -5.37 3.66 16.71
C VAL A 113 -5.30 2.32 15.97
N TYR A 114 -4.08 1.81 15.77
CA TYR A 114 -3.79 0.53 15.14
C TYR A 114 -3.77 -0.57 16.19
N ASN A 115 -4.60 -1.60 16.02
CA ASN A 115 -4.63 -2.73 16.94
C ASN A 115 -3.47 -3.71 16.72
N GLN A 116 -2.84 -3.66 15.54
CA GLN A 116 -1.61 -4.39 15.24
C GLN A 116 -0.50 -3.42 14.89
N ARG A 117 0.70 -3.70 15.38
CA ARG A 117 1.84 -2.79 15.28
C ARG A 117 3.15 -3.55 15.12
N LEU A 118 4.07 -2.97 14.36
CA LEU A 118 5.42 -3.49 14.20
C LEU A 118 6.46 -2.41 14.46
N THR A 119 7.34 -2.64 15.43
CA THR A 119 8.45 -1.72 15.71
C THR A 119 9.48 -1.80 14.59
N GLN A 120 9.74 -0.65 13.96
CA GLN A 120 10.73 -0.52 12.87
C GLN A 120 11.69 0.61 13.21
N ARG A 121 13.01 0.36 13.11
CA ARG A 121 14.06 1.35 13.38
C ARG A 121 14.73 1.80 12.07
N ARG A 122 13.98 2.49 11.22
CA ARG A 122 14.43 2.94 9.88
C ARG A 122 15.64 3.86 9.92
N SER A 123 15.79 4.65 10.98
CA SER A 123 16.92 5.58 11.16
C SER A 123 18.28 4.90 11.31
N ARG A 124 18.32 3.58 11.48
CA ARG A 124 19.57 2.81 11.62
C ARG A 124 20.12 2.33 10.28
N SER A 125 19.35 2.45 9.20
CA SER A 125 19.75 2.01 7.85
C SER A 125 20.29 0.57 7.80
N GLU A 126 19.78 -0.30 8.68
CA GLU A 126 20.21 -1.70 8.78
C GLU A 126 19.76 -2.54 7.58
N LYS A 127 18.76 -2.06 6.83
CA LYS A 127 18.19 -2.72 5.65
C LYS A 127 17.63 -1.71 4.65
N ALA A 128 17.35 -2.17 3.43
CA ALA A 128 16.72 -1.35 2.40
C ALA A 128 15.27 -0.98 2.77
N GLU A 129 14.78 0.18 2.30
CA GLU A 129 13.47 0.70 2.69
C GLU A 129 12.29 -0.23 2.33
N PHE A 130 12.39 -0.93 1.19
CA PHE A 130 11.35 -1.86 0.76
C PHE A 130 11.22 -3.06 1.71
N GLU A 131 12.30 -3.46 2.40
CA GLU A 131 12.27 -4.59 3.33
C GLU A 131 11.44 -4.26 4.57
N TYR A 132 11.41 -3.00 5.02
CA TYR A 132 10.49 -2.59 6.08
C TYR A 132 9.03 -2.73 5.65
N ASN A 133 8.70 -2.53 4.38
CA ASN A 133 7.34 -2.76 3.90
C ASN A 133 7.02 -4.26 3.88
N GLN A 134 7.97 -5.10 3.46
CA GLN A 134 7.84 -6.56 3.51
C GLN A 134 7.75 -7.10 4.95
N ASP A 135 8.40 -6.49 5.94
CA ASP A 135 8.26 -6.89 7.34
C ASP A 135 6.81 -6.73 7.84
N LEU A 136 6.11 -5.65 7.44
CA LEU A 136 4.70 -5.45 7.79
C LEU A 136 3.83 -6.55 7.19
N VAL A 137 4.04 -6.86 5.91
CA VAL A 137 3.32 -7.95 5.24
C VAL A 137 3.65 -9.30 5.87
N SER A 138 4.90 -9.57 6.20
CA SER A 138 5.32 -10.80 6.88
C SER A 138 4.65 -10.94 8.25
N ARG A 139 4.52 -9.82 8.99
CA ARG A 139 3.76 -9.79 10.23
C ARG A 139 2.27 -10.09 10.00
N PHE A 140 1.66 -9.47 8.99
CA PHE A 140 0.27 -9.71 8.62
C PHE A 140 0.01 -11.18 8.29
N LEU A 141 0.82 -11.77 7.41
CA LEU A 141 0.69 -13.17 7.00
C LEU A 141 0.84 -14.12 8.20
N LYS A 142 1.79 -13.84 9.10
CA LYS A 142 1.95 -14.60 10.36
C LYS A 142 0.71 -14.52 11.25
N ASP A 143 0.15 -13.33 11.45
CA ASP A 143 -1.05 -13.14 12.28
C ASP A 143 -2.26 -13.90 11.71
N HIS A 144 -2.34 -14.02 10.38
CA HIS A 144 -3.39 -14.74 9.67
C HIS A 144 -3.06 -16.22 9.39
N LYS A 145 -1.91 -16.72 9.85
CA LYS A 145 -1.41 -18.09 9.60
C LYS A 145 -1.35 -18.46 8.11
N ILE A 146 -1.08 -17.48 7.25
CA ILE A 146 -0.88 -17.69 5.81
C ILE A 146 0.60 -17.98 5.59
N ILE A 147 0.89 -19.11 4.95
CA ILE A 147 2.26 -19.50 4.58
C ILE A 147 2.48 -19.05 3.14
N PRO A 148 3.49 -18.21 2.85
CA PRO A 148 3.78 -17.81 1.48
C PRO A 148 4.11 -19.02 0.61
N GLU A 149 3.43 -19.17 -0.52
CA GLU A 149 3.73 -20.24 -1.49
C GLU A 149 5.05 -19.98 -2.21
N SER A 150 5.40 -18.71 -2.39
CA SER A 150 6.65 -18.28 -3.03
C SER A 150 7.09 -16.90 -2.55
N ASN A 151 8.37 -16.59 -2.77
CA ASN A 151 8.91 -15.24 -2.61
C ASN A 151 9.03 -14.59 -3.99
N PRO A 152 8.25 -13.53 -4.28
CA PRO A 152 8.33 -12.86 -5.56
C PRO A 152 9.69 -12.18 -5.73
N GLN A 153 10.21 -12.18 -6.96
CA GLN A 153 11.48 -11.53 -7.31
C GLN A 153 11.24 -10.37 -8.26
N ALA A 154 12.19 -9.43 -8.27
CA ALA A 154 12.22 -8.36 -9.25
C ALA A 154 12.44 -8.93 -10.67
N PRO A 155 11.99 -8.23 -11.74
CA PRO A 155 11.32 -6.94 -11.72
C PRO A 155 9.83 -7.02 -11.32
N TYR A 156 9.38 -6.06 -10.51
CA TYR A 156 8.00 -5.97 -10.02
C TYR A 156 7.04 -5.21 -10.95
N LEU A 157 7.58 -4.61 -12.02
CA LEU A 157 6.84 -3.96 -13.08
C LEU A 157 7.60 -4.15 -14.38
N THR A 158 6.91 -4.63 -15.41
CA THR A 158 7.46 -4.85 -16.74
C THR A 158 6.58 -4.15 -17.76
N PHE A 159 7.20 -3.72 -18.87
CA PHE A 159 6.52 -3.10 -19.99
C PHE A 159 6.83 -3.90 -21.25
N ASP A 160 5.92 -3.87 -22.22
CA ASP A 160 6.19 -4.44 -23.54
C ASP A 160 7.38 -3.72 -24.19
N ASN A 161 8.31 -4.50 -24.74
CA ASN A 161 9.48 -4.00 -25.46
C ASN A 161 9.09 -3.08 -26.62
N ALA A 162 7.97 -3.36 -27.31
CA ALA A 162 7.50 -2.51 -28.40
C ALA A 162 7.16 -1.08 -27.92
N LEU A 163 6.44 -0.99 -26.79
CA LEU A 163 6.11 0.28 -26.14
C LEU A 163 7.36 1.05 -25.72
N LEU A 164 8.37 0.35 -25.19
CA LEU A 164 9.63 0.97 -24.78
C LEU A 164 10.41 1.56 -25.98
N VAL A 165 10.41 0.88 -27.12
CA VAL A 165 11.06 1.36 -28.35
C VAL A 165 10.35 2.61 -28.88
N GLU A 166 9.01 2.60 -28.89
CA GLU A 166 8.21 3.75 -29.32
C GLU A 166 8.44 4.98 -28.42
N GLN A 167 8.41 4.81 -27.10
CA GLN A 167 8.66 5.90 -26.16
C GLN A 167 10.07 6.48 -26.30
N LYS A 168 11.10 5.64 -26.50
CA LYS A 168 12.46 6.12 -26.79
C LYS A 168 12.49 6.95 -28.07
N ARG A 169 11.82 6.51 -29.13
CA ARG A 169 11.74 7.26 -30.39
C ARG A 169 11.07 8.63 -30.18
N ASN A 170 9.96 8.67 -29.44
CA ASN A 170 9.26 9.93 -29.14
C ASN A 170 10.11 10.89 -28.30
N TRP A 171 10.94 10.36 -27.40
CA TRP A 171 11.87 11.17 -26.60
C TRP A 171 12.96 11.82 -27.45
N TYR A 172 13.52 11.11 -28.43
CA TYR A 172 14.56 11.67 -29.31
C TYR A 172 14.03 12.67 -30.35
N ASN A 173 12.73 12.63 -30.63
CA ASN A 173 12.08 13.49 -31.63
C ASN A 173 11.46 14.77 -31.04
N ASN A 174 11.52 14.95 -29.72
CA ASN A 174 11.12 16.17 -29.01
C ASN A 174 12.36 16.91 -28.49
#